data_AF-A0A535P948-F1
#
_entry.id   AF-A0A535P948-F1
#
_cell.length_a   1.000
_cell.length_b   1.000
_cell.length_c   1.000
_cell.angle_alpha   90.00
_cell.angle_beta   90.00
_cell.angle_gamma   90.00
#
_symmetry.space_group_name_H-M   'P 1'
#
loop_
_entity.id
_entity.type
_entity.pdbx_description
1 polymer ?
#
loop_
_entity_poly.entity_id
_entity_poly.type
_entity_poly.pdbx_seq_one_letter_code
_entity_poly.pdbx_strand_id
1 'polypeptide(L)'
;EVFQPQLDVRHARYIWLGTPLVFDAFKFLIAETDVGTVQAHAYPYSDAMSTFIVELAEDTWRRSGQVDATERSWKPGESDQAGIEFCAEVFGDALDGAALVGNNSRWIRFPTVRTRRWRDGNVLLIGDAAHTAHFSIGSGTKLAMEDALALAACLHENPTVETALIAYETERRPVVESAQRAAQASLEWFENIGQYMGQEPVQFAFNLLTRSRRITYSNLKLRDPEFVERVERWFNDTDGAPVPPMFTPVRLRDLELPNRVIVSPMDMYTADDGLIGDFHLVHLGSKALGGAALVMTEMVCVSREGRISPGCAGMYSPEHEAAFQRLVDFVHAHTPARIGIQLGHSGRKGSTRLMWEGMDEPLESGNWGLIAPSPLPYLSVSQVPREMTRADMDLVREQFVGATRMATRAGFDLLELHCAHGYLLASFISPLTNRRRDEYGGSLSNRLRYPLEVFDAIRAEWPAGRPMTVRLSATDWFEGGLSASESVEVARAFAAHGVDAIDVSTGQTVAEEKPSFGRSYQTPFADRIRNRSGVKTIAVGAISSYDDVNTIILAGRADLCALGRAHLYDPAWTLHAAAEQDVAVTWPVQFQRGSRKPPSGRTDGPRPRLDLIREGARERHRRWRPGATT
;
A
#
# COMPACT_ATOMS: atom_id res chain seq x y z
N GLU A 1 32.21 4.93 13.85
CA GLU A 1 31.95 6.06 12.92
C GLU A 1 31.95 5.63 11.46
N VAL A 2 32.96 4.89 10.97
CA VAL A 2 33.09 4.52 9.55
C VAL A 2 31.89 3.77 8.95
N PHE A 3 31.32 2.79 9.67
CA PHE A 3 30.22 1.96 9.17
C PHE A 3 28.86 2.69 9.06
N GLN A 4 28.71 3.82 9.77
CA GLN A 4 27.48 4.63 9.83
C GLN A 4 26.22 3.77 10.03
N PRO A 5 26.07 3.09 11.18
CA PRO A 5 24.90 2.27 11.46
C PRO A 5 23.66 3.13 11.67
N GLN A 6 22.56 2.72 11.05
CA GLN A 6 21.21 3.16 11.35
C GLN A 6 20.51 2.04 12.11
N LEU A 7 19.98 2.38 13.29
CA LEU A 7 19.24 1.46 14.15
C LEU A 7 17.77 1.87 14.16
N ASP A 8 16.89 0.95 13.80
CA ASP A 8 15.44 1.07 13.95
C ASP A 8 14.97 0.02 14.95
N VAL A 9 14.78 0.46 16.21
CA VAL A 9 14.32 -0.40 17.30
C VAL A 9 12.81 -0.49 17.24
N ARG A 10 12.33 -1.70 16.91
CA ARG A 10 10.91 -1.98 16.67
C ARG A 10 10.10 -1.99 17.96
N HIS A 11 8.79 -1.87 17.83
CA HIS A 11 7.91 -1.62 18.96
C HIS A 11 7.46 -2.92 19.63
N ALA A 12 7.22 -3.98 18.87
CA ALA A 12 6.84 -5.27 19.45
C ALA A 12 7.94 -5.86 20.35
N ARG A 13 7.48 -6.57 21.37
CA ARG A 13 8.33 -7.36 22.27
C ARG A 13 8.34 -8.80 21.79
N TYR A 14 9.49 -9.44 21.85
CA TYR A 14 9.62 -10.87 21.61
C TYR A 14 10.50 -11.54 22.66
N ILE A 15 10.26 -12.84 22.87
CA ILE A 15 11.09 -13.73 23.67
C ILE A 15 11.39 -14.99 22.84
N TRP A 16 12.66 -15.39 22.81
CA TRP A 16 13.11 -16.54 22.03
C TRP A 16 13.28 -17.76 22.93
N LEU A 17 12.50 -18.81 22.69
CA LEU A 17 12.48 -20.04 23.50
C LEU A 17 12.75 -21.27 22.62
N GLY A 18 13.01 -22.39 23.27
CA GLY A 18 13.03 -23.72 22.67
C GLY A 18 11.95 -24.62 23.27
N THR A 19 11.67 -25.74 22.62
CA THR A 19 10.79 -26.78 23.16
C THR A 19 11.20 -28.15 22.62
N PRO A 20 11.09 -29.25 23.41
CA PRO A 20 11.30 -30.61 22.91
C PRO A 20 10.16 -31.08 22.00
N LEU A 21 9.05 -30.32 21.89
CA LEU A 21 8.04 -30.59 20.88
C LEU A 21 8.59 -30.27 19.49
N VAL A 22 8.77 -31.31 18.68
CA VAL A 22 9.27 -31.16 17.31
C VAL A 22 8.11 -30.87 16.37
N PHE A 23 8.00 -29.63 15.88
CA PHE A 23 6.95 -29.27 14.92
C PHE A 23 7.29 -29.83 13.54
N ASP A 24 6.29 -30.34 12.84
CA ASP A 24 6.44 -30.95 11.51
C ASP A 24 6.62 -29.96 10.36
N ALA A 25 6.44 -28.67 10.63
CA ALA A 25 6.60 -27.57 9.69
C ALA A 25 6.82 -26.28 10.48
N PHE A 26 7.16 -25.20 9.76
CA PHE A 26 7.04 -23.86 10.32
C PHE A 26 5.56 -23.57 10.60
N LYS A 27 5.23 -23.27 11.86
CA LYS A 27 3.89 -22.88 12.31
C LYS A 27 3.88 -21.43 12.79
N PHE A 28 2.81 -20.73 12.42
CA PHE A 28 2.42 -19.48 13.05
C PHE A 28 1.23 -19.81 13.95
N LEU A 29 1.39 -19.57 15.25
CA LEU A 29 0.35 -19.75 16.25
C LEU A 29 -0.13 -18.37 16.65
N ILE A 30 -1.44 -18.13 16.62
CA ILE A 30 -2.03 -16.83 16.95
C ILE A 30 -3.07 -17.09 18.02
N ALA A 31 -2.91 -16.43 19.17
CA ALA A 31 -3.82 -16.51 20.30
C ALA A 31 -4.45 -15.14 20.54
N GLU A 32 -5.77 -15.11 20.64
CA GLU A 32 -6.51 -13.96 21.15
C GLU A 32 -6.68 -14.13 22.66
N THR A 33 -6.19 -13.16 23.42
CA THR A 33 -6.24 -13.18 24.88
C THR A 33 -6.92 -11.93 25.39
N ASP A 34 -7.26 -11.91 26.68
CA ASP A 34 -7.81 -10.74 27.39
C ASP A 34 -6.87 -9.53 27.35
N VAL A 35 -5.55 -9.76 27.30
CA VAL A 35 -4.54 -8.70 27.18
C VAL A 35 -4.28 -8.29 25.72
N GLY A 36 -4.82 -8.99 24.72
CA GLY A 36 -4.73 -8.69 23.28
C GLY A 36 -4.18 -9.87 22.46
N THR A 37 -3.72 -9.61 21.25
CA THR A 37 -3.16 -10.67 20.37
C THR A 37 -1.73 -11.03 20.75
N VAL A 38 -1.46 -12.33 20.91
CA VAL A 38 -0.13 -12.90 21.13
C VAL A 38 0.15 -13.91 20.01
N GLN A 39 1.36 -13.91 19.46
CA GLN A 39 1.73 -14.84 18.38
C GLN A 39 3.02 -15.59 18.67
N ALA A 40 3.13 -16.80 18.14
CA ALA A 40 4.35 -17.58 18.18
C ALA A 40 4.78 -18.05 16.79
N HIS A 41 6.08 -18.01 16.56
CA HIS A 41 6.77 -18.56 15.39
C HIS A 41 7.50 -19.82 15.84
N ALA A 42 7.05 -20.98 15.35
CA ALA A 42 7.55 -22.26 15.82
C ALA A 42 8.05 -23.14 14.65
N TYR A 43 9.26 -23.66 14.75
CA TYR A 43 9.85 -24.48 13.68
C TYR A 43 10.95 -25.41 14.20
N PRO A 44 11.11 -26.63 13.64
CA PRO A 44 12.14 -27.56 14.05
C PRO A 44 13.52 -27.04 13.64
N TYR A 45 14.51 -27.19 14.51
CA TYR A 45 15.93 -27.00 14.15
C TYR A 45 16.77 -28.27 14.33
N SER A 46 16.20 -29.30 14.97
CA SER A 46 16.75 -30.65 15.01
C SER A 46 15.61 -31.68 15.02
N ASP A 47 15.99 -32.96 15.05
CA ASP A 47 15.10 -34.10 15.25
C ASP A 47 14.54 -34.23 16.68
N ALA A 48 15.06 -33.43 17.62
CA ALA A 48 14.69 -33.49 19.04
C ALA A 48 14.15 -32.17 19.60
N MET A 49 14.30 -31.05 18.88
CA MET A 49 13.96 -29.72 19.39
C MET A 49 13.41 -28.77 18.32
N SER A 50 12.57 -27.86 18.76
CA SER A 50 12.08 -26.72 17.97
C SER A 50 12.39 -25.38 18.61
N THR A 51 12.51 -24.37 17.74
CA THR A 51 12.44 -22.97 18.12
C THR A 51 10.98 -22.60 18.42
N PHE A 52 10.77 -21.77 19.44
CA PHE A 52 9.48 -21.20 19.79
C PHE A 52 9.65 -19.72 20.16
N ILE A 53 9.41 -18.82 19.20
CA ILE A 53 9.57 -17.37 19.42
C ILE A 53 8.20 -16.77 19.65
N VAL A 54 7.97 -16.19 20.82
CA VAL A 54 6.71 -15.47 21.11
C VAL A 54 6.91 -13.99 20.89
N GLU A 55 5.94 -13.35 20.26
CA GLU A 55 5.94 -11.93 19.90
C GLU A 55 4.56 -11.31 20.17
N LEU A 56 4.54 -10.05 20.61
CA LEU A 56 3.32 -9.30 20.84
C LEU A 56 3.57 -7.79 20.78
N ALA A 57 2.53 -7.02 20.48
CA ALA A 57 2.58 -5.57 20.47
C ALA A 57 2.92 -5.01 21.87
N GLU A 58 3.60 -3.87 21.91
CA GLU A 58 4.02 -3.21 23.16
C GLU A 58 2.86 -3.02 24.15
N ASP A 59 1.69 -2.58 23.68
CA ASP A 59 0.54 -2.35 24.55
C ASP A 59 -0.04 -3.65 25.12
N THR A 60 0.00 -4.74 24.34
CA THR A 60 -0.38 -6.09 24.82
C THR A 60 0.60 -6.56 25.88
N TRP A 61 1.90 -6.36 25.66
CA TRP A 61 2.95 -6.71 26.62
C TRP A 61 2.85 -5.92 27.93
N ARG A 62 2.50 -4.64 27.86
CA ARG A 62 2.25 -3.83 29.08
C ARG A 62 1.04 -4.34 29.85
N ARG A 63 -0.04 -4.71 29.16
CA ARG A 63 -1.25 -5.25 29.79
C ARG A 63 -1.03 -6.62 30.41
N SER A 64 -0.10 -7.42 29.89
CA SER A 64 0.24 -8.73 30.47
C SER A 64 1.09 -8.66 31.75
N GLY A 65 1.47 -7.46 32.21
CA GLY A 65 2.21 -7.28 33.46
C GLY A 65 3.66 -7.78 33.42
N GLN A 66 4.18 -8.04 32.24
CA GLN A 66 5.56 -8.48 32.04
C GLN A 66 6.55 -7.34 32.33
N VAL A 67 7.77 -7.69 32.74
CA VAL A 67 8.78 -6.72 33.22
C VAL A 67 9.83 -6.48 32.15
N ASP A 68 10.22 -5.22 31.93
CA ASP A 68 11.24 -4.90 30.94
C ASP A 68 12.58 -5.48 31.37
N ALA A 69 13.23 -6.22 30.47
CA ALA A 69 14.52 -6.85 30.75
C ALA A 69 15.61 -5.84 31.17
N THR A 70 15.45 -4.55 30.86
CA THR A 70 16.37 -3.48 31.24
C THR A 70 16.21 -2.98 32.68
N GLU A 71 15.12 -3.33 33.37
CA GLU A 71 14.85 -2.88 34.75
C GLU A 71 15.68 -3.64 35.80
N ARG A 72 16.40 -4.70 35.41
CA ARG A 72 17.29 -5.45 36.30
C ARG A 72 18.50 -6.05 35.58
N SER A 73 19.54 -6.33 36.35
CA SER A 73 20.70 -7.09 35.88
C SER A 73 20.42 -8.59 35.90
N TRP A 74 20.89 -9.30 34.88
CA TRP A 74 20.66 -10.74 34.71
C TRP A 74 21.98 -11.51 34.76
N LYS A 75 21.99 -12.67 35.41
CA LYS A 75 23.16 -13.55 35.40
C LYS A 75 23.26 -14.29 34.06
N PRO A 76 24.48 -14.67 33.61
CA PRO A 76 24.63 -15.57 32.47
C PRO A 76 23.83 -16.87 32.68
N GLY A 77 23.05 -17.27 31.67
CA GLY A 77 22.12 -18.40 31.71
C GLY A 77 20.73 -18.08 32.28
N GLU A 78 20.55 -16.95 32.97
CA GLU A 78 19.27 -16.56 33.55
C GLU A 78 18.29 -16.09 32.47
N SER A 79 17.08 -16.68 32.51
CA SER A 79 15.97 -16.36 31.61
C SER A 79 14.80 -15.80 32.41
N ASP A 80 13.93 -15.06 31.72
CA ASP A 80 12.71 -14.49 32.29
C ASP A 80 11.66 -15.58 32.54
N GLN A 81 11.67 -16.12 33.75
CA GLN A 81 10.80 -17.23 34.13
C GLN A 81 9.31 -16.86 34.07
N ALA A 82 8.95 -15.63 34.47
CA ALA A 82 7.57 -15.15 34.39
C ALA A 82 7.10 -15.02 32.93
N GLY A 83 7.99 -14.57 32.03
CA GLY A 83 7.73 -14.54 30.60
C GLY A 83 7.55 -15.93 29.99
N ILE A 84 8.35 -16.90 30.42
CA ILE A 84 8.24 -18.30 29.98
C ILE A 84 6.91 -18.92 30.43
N GLU A 85 6.52 -18.70 31.69
CA GLU A 85 5.26 -19.19 32.26
C GLU A 85 4.05 -18.61 31.52
N PHE A 86 4.05 -17.29 31.28
CA PHE A 86 3.03 -16.64 30.46
C PHE A 86 2.93 -17.26 29.06
N CYS A 87 4.06 -17.49 28.38
CA CYS A 87 4.07 -18.11 27.06
C CYS A 87 3.52 -19.55 27.08
N ALA A 88 3.84 -20.31 28.13
CA ALA A 88 3.37 -21.69 28.29
C ALA A 88 1.86 -21.73 28.57
N GLU A 89 1.33 -20.77 29.32
CA GLU A 89 -0.10 -20.62 29.57
C GLU A 89 -0.85 -20.29 28.27
N VAL A 90 -0.41 -19.25 27.54
CA VAL A 90 -1.07 -18.79 26.30
C VAL A 90 -1.08 -19.87 25.22
N PHE A 91 -0.01 -20.66 25.11
CA PHE A 91 0.13 -21.68 24.06
C PHE A 91 0.05 -23.11 24.57
N GLY A 92 -0.57 -23.36 25.73
CA GLY A 92 -0.64 -24.68 26.34
C GLY A 92 -1.17 -25.76 25.40
N ASP A 93 -2.27 -25.47 24.68
CA ASP A 93 -2.87 -26.37 23.69
C ASP A 93 -1.93 -26.69 22.52
N ALA A 94 -1.15 -25.71 22.07
CA ALA A 94 -0.23 -25.88 20.95
C ALA A 94 1.07 -26.61 21.35
N LEU A 95 1.40 -26.59 22.64
CA LEU A 95 2.58 -27.23 23.22
C LEU A 95 2.31 -28.69 23.63
N ASP A 96 1.05 -29.11 23.76
CA ASP A 96 0.67 -30.48 24.12
C ASP A 96 1.42 -30.99 25.38
N GLY A 97 1.51 -30.13 26.39
CA GLY A 97 2.22 -30.39 27.65
C GLY A 97 3.75 -30.33 27.59
N ALA A 98 4.35 -30.04 26.42
CA ALA A 98 5.79 -29.85 26.31
C ALA A 98 6.24 -28.53 26.97
N ALA A 99 7.36 -28.59 27.69
CA ALA A 99 7.93 -27.42 28.34
C ALA A 99 8.54 -26.43 27.34
N LEU A 100 8.52 -25.15 27.70
CA LEU A 100 9.33 -24.11 27.08
C LEU A 100 10.67 -23.99 27.81
N VAL A 101 11.75 -23.90 27.04
CA VAL A 101 13.13 -23.88 27.52
C VAL A 101 13.75 -22.53 27.18
N GLY A 102 14.23 -21.81 28.20
CA GLY A 102 14.96 -20.55 28.02
C GLY A 102 16.47 -20.76 27.89
N ASN A 103 17.14 -19.86 27.16
CA ASN A 103 18.60 -19.74 27.10
C ASN A 103 18.98 -18.26 27.03
N ASN A 104 19.12 -17.61 28.20
CA ASN A 104 19.20 -16.15 28.30
C ASN A 104 17.98 -15.44 27.68
N SER A 105 16.82 -16.10 27.72
CA SER A 105 15.61 -15.66 27.03
C SER A 105 14.91 -14.57 27.84
N ARG A 106 14.63 -13.43 27.22
CA ARG A 106 14.00 -12.25 27.86
C ARG A 106 13.14 -11.52 26.85
N TRP A 107 12.19 -10.74 27.34
CA TRP A 107 11.44 -9.81 26.50
C TRP A 107 12.34 -8.68 26.00
N ILE A 108 12.62 -8.67 24.70
CA ILE A 108 13.43 -7.66 24.04
C ILE A 108 12.72 -7.12 22.79
N ARG A 109 13.24 -6.03 22.24
CA ARG A 109 12.78 -5.45 20.97
C ARG A 109 13.78 -5.79 19.88
N PHE A 110 13.30 -6.05 18.67
CA PHE A 110 14.16 -6.37 17.54
C PHE A 110 14.84 -5.09 17.02
N PRO A 111 16.18 -4.99 17.03
CA PRO A 111 16.89 -3.86 16.47
C PRO A 111 17.16 -4.13 14.98
N THR A 112 16.49 -3.39 14.09
CA THR A 112 16.84 -3.44 12.66
C THR A 112 18.10 -2.62 12.43
N VAL A 113 19.20 -3.29 12.10
CA VAL A 113 20.49 -2.68 11.76
C VAL A 113 20.60 -2.51 10.25
N ARG A 114 20.98 -1.31 9.81
CA ARG A 114 21.40 -1.02 8.43
C ARG A 114 22.68 -0.22 8.45
N THR A 115 23.75 -0.73 7.86
CA THR A 115 25.03 -0.01 7.78
C THR A 115 25.21 0.58 6.38
N ARG A 116 25.53 1.89 6.30
CA ARG A 116 25.77 2.54 5.01
C ARG A 116 27.01 1.98 4.33
N ARG A 117 28.07 1.75 5.11
CA ARG A 117 29.33 1.15 4.63
C ARG A 117 29.60 -0.13 5.41
N TRP A 118 30.02 -1.18 4.73
CA TRP A 118 30.23 -2.50 5.38
C TRP A 118 31.70 -2.77 5.72
N ARG A 119 32.61 -1.93 5.24
CA ARG A 119 34.07 -2.11 5.35
C ARG A 119 34.78 -0.91 5.98
N ASP A 120 35.85 -1.21 6.71
CA ASP A 120 36.84 -0.24 7.19
C ASP A 120 38.24 -0.86 7.14
N GLY A 121 39.10 -0.39 6.22
CA GLY A 121 40.38 -1.04 5.94
C GLY A 121 40.20 -2.52 5.57
N ASN A 122 40.78 -3.41 6.37
CA ASN A 122 40.67 -4.87 6.26
C ASN A 122 39.60 -5.50 7.18
N VAL A 123 38.76 -4.67 7.81
CA VAL A 123 37.62 -5.11 8.63
C VAL A 123 36.35 -5.03 7.80
N LEU A 124 35.55 -6.09 7.83
CA LEU A 124 34.27 -6.18 7.14
C LEU A 124 33.18 -6.69 8.10
N LEU A 125 32.02 -6.05 8.08
CA LEU A 125 30.81 -6.54 8.74
C LEU A 125 30.00 -7.36 7.74
N ILE A 126 29.50 -8.52 8.19
CA ILE A 126 28.63 -9.41 7.41
C ILE A 126 27.44 -9.88 8.26
N GLY A 127 26.36 -10.34 7.62
CA GLY A 127 25.19 -10.84 8.31
C GLY A 127 24.55 -9.81 9.25
N ASP A 128 24.08 -10.25 10.41
CA ASP A 128 23.35 -9.39 11.36
C ASP A 128 24.21 -8.25 11.94
N ALA A 129 25.54 -8.34 11.90
CA ALA A 129 26.42 -7.24 12.29
C ALA A 129 26.35 -6.04 11.32
N ALA A 130 26.02 -6.29 10.05
CA ALA A 130 25.90 -5.24 9.02
C ALA A 130 24.44 -4.90 8.70
N HIS A 131 23.57 -5.91 8.65
CA HIS A 131 22.24 -5.79 8.06
C HIS A 131 21.29 -6.90 8.53
N THR A 132 20.71 -6.73 9.71
CA THR A 132 19.75 -7.70 10.28
C THR A 132 18.50 -7.88 9.41
N ALA A 133 17.92 -9.08 9.43
CA ALA A 133 16.58 -9.36 8.90
C ALA A 133 15.70 -10.00 9.99
N HIS A 134 14.47 -9.51 10.15
CA HIS A 134 13.52 -10.05 11.12
C HIS A 134 13.34 -11.58 10.97
N PHE A 135 13.34 -12.30 12.09
CA PHE A 135 13.22 -13.76 12.13
C PHE A 135 11.97 -14.28 11.43
N SER A 136 10.92 -13.46 11.32
CA SER A 136 9.66 -13.79 10.62
C SER A 136 9.79 -14.20 9.14
N ILE A 137 10.94 -13.96 8.49
CA ILE A 137 11.22 -14.42 7.13
C ILE A 137 12.33 -15.49 7.06
N GLY A 138 12.86 -15.95 8.21
CA GLY A 138 13.82 -17.05 8.31
C GLY A 138 15.10 -16.86 7.49
N SER A 139 15.57 -15.62 7.30
CA SER A 139 16.66 -15.33 6.35
C SER A 139 17.98 -14.88 6.99
N GLY A 140 18.05 -14.63 8.30
CA GLY A 140 19.26 -14.09 8.97
C GLY A 140 20.51 -14.96 8.74
N THR A 141 20.47 -16.23 9.17
CA THR A 141 21.58 -17.18 8.97
C THR A 141 21.93 -17.36 7.50
N LYS A 142 20.91 -17.47 6.64
CA LYS A 142 21.11 -17.60 5.19
C LYS A 142 21.88 -16.39 4.63
N LEU A 143 21.50 -15.17 4.99
CA LEU A 143 22.18 -13.96 4.54
C LEU A 143 23.64 -13.95 4.99
N ALA A 144 23.92 -14.28 6.25
CA ALA A 144 25.29 -14.37 6.75
C ALA A 144 26.14 -15.42 6.00
N MET A 145 25.56 -16.57 5.66
CA MET A 145 26.25 -17.61 4.88
C MET A 145 26.49 -17.18 3.44
N GLU A 146 25.50 -16.56 2.79
CA GLU A 146 25.65 -16.01 1.44
C GLU A 146 26.71 -14.91 1.39
N ASP A 147 26.77 -14.05 2.41
CA ASP A 147 27.79 -13.01 2.52
C ASP A 147 29.19 -13.63 2.64
N ALA A 148 29.36 -14.64 3.50
CA ALA A 148 30.63 -15.33 3.64
C ALA A 148 31.07 -16.01 2.33
N LEU A 149 30.13 -16.61 1.59
CA LEU A 149 30.39 -17.23 0.30
C LEU A 149 30.81 -16.20 -0.76
N ALA A 150 30.06 -15.11 -0.89
CA ALA A 150 30.36 -14.04 -1.84
C ALA A 150 31.70 -13.35 -1.50
N LEU A 151 31.98 -13.12 -0.23
CA LEU A 151 33.26 -12.59 0.23
C LEU A 151 34.42 -13.50 -0.18
N ALA A 152 34.29 -14.80 0.04
CA ALA A 152 35.32 -15.78 -0.34
C ALA A 152 35.56 -15.78 -1.86
N ALA A 153 34.48 -15.72 -2.67
CA ALA A 153 34.59 -15.63 -4.13
C ALA A 153 35.29 -14.33 -4.57
N CYS A 154 34.85 -13.18 -4.06
CA CYS A 154 35.45 -11.89 -4.39
C CYS A 154 36.94 -11.82 -4.00
N LEU A 155 37.33 -12.40 -2.87
CA LEU A 155 38.75 -12.49 -2.45
C LEU A 155 39.59 -13.37 -3.38
N HIS A 156 38.99 -14.35 -4.05
CA HIS A 156 39.67 -15.21 -5.02
C HIS A 156 39.78 -14.56 -6.41
N GLU A 157 38.73 -13.84 -6.83
CA GLU A 157 38.60 -13.30 -8.19
C GLU A 157 39.30 -11.95 -8.38
N ASN A 158 39.59 -11.22 -7.31
CA ASN A 158 40.16 -9.87 -7.37
C ASN A 158 41.63 -9.84 -6.93
N PRO A 159 42.47 -8.99 -7.54
CA PRO A 159 43.92 -8.98 -7.33
C PRO A 159 44.36 -8.45 -5.96
N THR A 160 43.50 -7.70 -5.26
CA THR A 160 43.81 -7.12 -3.95
C THR A 160 42.62 -7.26 -2.99
N VAL A 161 42.90 -7.27 -1.68
CA VAL A 161 41.84 -7.27 -0.66
C VAL A 161 40.91 -6.06 -0.83
N GLU A 162 41.47 -4.88 -1.11
CA GLU A 162 40.65 -3.67 -1.30
C GLU A 162 39.65 -3.81 -2.45
N THR A 163 40.11 -4.30 -3.61
CA THR A 163 39.25 -4.50 -4.79
C THR A 163 38.21 -5.60 -4.55
N ALA A 164 38.59 -6.68 -3.87
CA ALA A 164 37.67 -7.74 -3.44
C ALA A 164 36.54 -7.22 -2.54
N LEU A 165 36.86 -6.41 -1.53
CA LEU A 165 35.86 -5.88 -0.60
C LEU A 165 34.88 -4.90 -1.29
N ILE A 166 35.36 -4.15 -2.29
CA ILE A 166 34.50 -3.28 -3.12
C ILE A 166 33.55 -4.13 -3.98
N ALA A 167 34.07 -5.18 -4.62
CA ALA A 167 33.27 -6.10 -5.43
C ALA A 167 32.17 -6.77 -4.58
N TYR A 168 32.54 -7.29 -3.40
CA TYR A 168 31.62 -7.89 -2.44
C TYR A 168 30.46 -6.96 -2.07
N GLU A 169 30.77 -5.73 -1.63
CA GLU A 169 29.76 -4.77 -1.20
C GLU A 169 28.85 -4.35 -2.37
N THR A 170 29.38 -4.29 -3.59
CA THR A 170 28.62 -3.97 -4.81
C THR A 170 27.66 -5.10 -5.20
N GLU A 171 28.11 -6.35 -5.12
CA GLU A 171 27.32 -7.54 -5.46
C GLU A 171 26.20 -7.80 -4.44
N ARG A 172 26.55 -7.74 -3.14
CA ARG A 172 25.65 -8.18 -2.06
C ARG A 172 24.60 -7.15 -1.67
N ARG A 173 24.91 -5.86 -1.75
CA ARG A 173 24.02 -4.78 -1.29
C ARG A 173 22.61 -4.84 -1.89
N PRO A 174 22.39 -4.99 -3.21
CA PRO A 174 21.04 -5.05 -3.76
C PRO A 174 20.22 -6.24 -3.24
N VAL A 175 20.86 -7.40 -3.03
CA VAL A 175 20.22 -8.62 -2.53
C VAL A 175 19.82 -8.46 -1.06
N VAL A 176 20.74 -7.95 -0.25
CA VAL A 176 20.51 -7.67 1.18
C VAL A 176 19.41 -6.63 1.36
N GLU A 177 19.47 -5.50 0.65
CA GLU A 177 18.46 -4.45 0.76
C GLU A 177 17.07 -4.95 0.36
N SER A 178 17.00 -5.82 -0.66
CA SER A 178 15.76 -6.50 -1.05
C SER A 178 15.22 -7.41 0.06
N ALA A 179 16.09 -8.22 0.68
CA ALA A 179 15.72 -9.08 1.80
C ALA A 179 15.28 -8.27 3.04
N GLN A 180 15.97 -7.18 3.37
CA GLN A 180 15.62 -6.30 4.47
C GLN A 180 14.27 -5.59 4.25
N ARG A 181 13.96 -5.16 3.02
CA ARG A 181 12.63 -4.61 2.70
C ARG A 181 11.52 -5.63 2.92
N ALA A 182 11.73 -6.89 2.51
CA ALA A 182 10.76 -7.96 2.74
C ALA A 182 10.63 -8.31 4.23
N ALA A 183 11.74 -8.33 4.96
CA ALA A 183 11.76 -8.56 6.40
C ALA A 183 11.00 -7.45 7.14
N GLN A 184 11.23 -6.19 6.75
CA GLN A 184 10.55 -5.02 7.28
C GLN A 184 9.03 -5.11 7.08
N ALA A 185 8.57 -5.43 5.87
CA ALA A 185 7.15 -5.59 5.59
C ALA A 185 6.50 -6.72 6.40
N SER A 186 7.20 -7.85 6.56
CA SER A 186 6.75 -8.98 7.39
C SER A 186 6.70 -8.61 8.87
N LEU A 187 7.72 -7.93 9.37
CA LEU A 187 7.79 -7.43 10.75
C LEU A 187 6.62 -6.49 11.04
N GLU A 188 6.43 -5.47 10.21
CA GLU A 188 5.35 -4.49 10.38
C GLU A 188 3.97 -5.16 10.35
N TRP A 189 3.79 -6.18 9.52
CA TRP A 189 2.55 -6.95 9.50
C TRP A 189 2.30 -7.66 10.83
N PHE A 190 3.33 -8.30 11.40
CA PHE A 190 3.26 -9.00 12.69
C PHE A 190 3.07 -8.06 13.88
N GLU A 191 3.69 -6.87 13.87
CA GLU A 191 3.44 -5.84 14.89
C GLU A 191 1.99 -5.36 14.90
N ASN A 192 1.31 -5.45 13.75
CA ASN A 192 -0.05 -4.96 13.56
C ASN A 192 -1.06 -6.10 13.38
N ILE A 193 -0.70 -7.35 13.70
CA ILE A 193 -1.51 -8.54 13.41
C ILE A 193 -2.94 -8.44 13.98
N GLY A 194 -3.10 -7.75 15.11
CA GLY A 194 -4.38 -7.60 15.81
C GLY A 194 -5.47 -6.99 14.94
N GLN A 195 -5.12 -6.21 13.91
CA GLN A 195 -6.08 -5.63 12.98
C GLN A 195 -6.70 -6.66 12.02
N TYR A 196 -6.17 -7.89 11.96
CA TYR A 196 -6.66 -8.96 11.07
C TYR A 196 -7.42 -10.07 11.81
N MET A 197 -7.61 -9.96 13.13
CA MET A 197 -8.26 -11.02 13.91
C MET A 197 -9.70 -11.30 13.49
N GLY A 198 -10.37 -10.34 12.86
CA GLY A 198 -11.70 -10.51 12.28
C GLY A 198 -11.72 -11.03 10.84
N GLN A 199 -10.58 -11.34 10.23
CA GLN A 199 -10.55 -11.92 8.87
C GLN A 199 -11.03 -13.37 8.88
N GLU A 200 -11.73 -13.76 7.81
CA GLU A 200 -12.02 -15.17 7.55
C GLU A 200 -10.72 -16.00 7.54
N PRO A 201 -10.66 -17.20 8.17
CA PRO A 201 -9.41 -17.93 8.35
C PRO A 201 -8.63 -18.18 7.05
N VAL A 202 -9.34 -18.43 5.94
CA VAL A 202 -8.72 -18.64 4.62
C VAL A 202 -8.10 -17.36 4.05
N GLN A 203 -8.74 -16.21 4.27
CA GLN A 203 -8.19 -14.89 3.90
C GLN A 203 -7.00 -14.54 4.77
N PHE A 204 -7.11 -14.74 6.09
CA PHE A 204 -6.03 -14.51 7.03
C PHE A 204 -4.78 -15.32 6.65
N ALA A 205 -4.94 -16.61 6.33
CA ALA A 205 -3.85 -17.45 5.87
C ALA A 205 -3.22 -16.93 4.56
N PHE A 206 -4.02 -16.48 3.60
CA PHE A 206 -3.53 -15.89 2.36
C PHE A 206 -2.76 -14.58 2.62
N ASN A 207 -3.31 -13.70 3.47
CA ASN A 207 -2.67 -12.44 3.85
C ASN A 207 -1.33 -12.68 4.57
N LEU A 208 -1.32 -13.61 5.54
CA LEU A 208 -0.12 -14.06 6.25
C LEU A 208 0.94 -14.53 5.25
N LEU A 209 0.61 -15.43 4.32
CA LEU A 209 1.57 -15.97 3.36
C LEU A 209 2.13 -14.92 2.39
N THR A 210 1.35 -13.88 2.07
CA THR A 210 1.73 -12.82 1.13
C THR A 210 2.24 -11.53 1.79
N ARG A 211 2.36 -11.48 3.13
CA ARG A 211 2.74 -10.28 3.91
C ARG A 211 4.08 -9.66 3.50
N SER A 212 5.05 -10.50 3.15
CA SER A 212 6.41 -10.08 2.79
C SER A 212 6.51 -9.47 1.41
N ARG A 213 5.43 -9.56 0.60
CA ARG A 213 5.35 -9.16 -0.81
C ARG A 213 6.29 -9.91 -1.76
N ARG A 214 7.09 -10.86 -1.26
CA ARG A 214 7.90 -11.79 -2.07
C ARG A 214 7.07 -12.95 -2.60
N ILE A 215 6.10 -13.39 -1.80
CA ILE A 215 5.07 -14.33 -2.23
C ILE A 215 3.85 -13.49 -2.60
N THR A 216 3.41 -13.65 -3.83
CA THR A 216 2.24 -13.00 -4.41
C THR A 216 1.18 -14.05 -4.75
N TYR A 217 0.02 -13.62 -5.22
CA TYR A 217 -1.03 -14.50 -5.72
C TYR A 217 -0.49 -15.51 -6.75
N SER A 218 0.19 -15.05 -7.80
CA SER A 218 0.74 -15.92 -8.86
C SER A 218 1.85 -16.84 -8.33
N ASN A 219 2.72 -16.33 -7.46
CA ASN A 219 3.76 -17.16 -6.85
C ASN A 219 3.18 -18.24 -5.94
N LEU A 220 2.14 -17.92 -5.18
CA LEU A 220 1.47 -18.87 -4.30
C LEU A 220 0.68 -19.90 -5.10
N LYS A 221 0.02 -19.50 -6.19
CA LYS A 221 -0.70 -20.41 -7.10
C LYS A 221 0.23 -21.45 -7.72
N LEU A 222 1.49 -21.08 -8.00
CA LEU A 222 2.52 -22.01 -8.46
C LEU A 222 2.95 -23.00 -7.37
N ARG A 223 3.03 -22.55 -6.11
CA ARG A 223 3.51 -23.34 -4.96
C ARG A 223 2.43 -24.27 -4.38
N ASP A 224 1.20 -23.78 -4.29
CA ASP A 224 0.06 -24.47 -3.69
C ASP A 224 -1.25 -24.08 -4.43
N PRO A 225 -1.50 -24.69 -5.60
CA PRO A 225 -2.68 -24.37 -6.40
C PRO A 225 -3.98 -24.75 -5.70
N GLU A 226 -3.99 -25.83 -4.89
CA GLU A 226 -5.18 -26.29 -4.15
C GLU A 226 -5.58 -25.27 -3.07
N PHE A 227 -4.60 -24.66 -2.38
CA PHE A 227 -4.88 -23.58 -1.43
C PHE A 227 -5.43 -22.34 -2.12
N VAL A 228 -4.79 -21.87 -3.20
CA VAL A 228 -5.24 -20.66 -3.89
C VAL A 228 -6.64 -20.85 -4.46
N GLU A 229 -6.94 -22.01 -5.06
CA GLU A 229 -8.29 -22.29 -5.56
C GLU A 229 -9.34 -22.29 -4.43
N ARG A 230 -9.00 -22.78 -3.23
CA ARG A 230 -9.87 -22.69 -2.05
C ARG A 230 -10.13 -21.25 -1.62
N VAL A 231 -9.09 -20.41 -1.62
CA VAL A 231 -9.22 -18.97 -1.29
C VAL A 231 -10.07 -18.27 -2.35
N GLU A 232 -9.87 -18.60 -3.64
CA GLU A 232 -10.62 -18.03 -4.73
C GLU A 232 -12.10 -18.41 -4.70
N ARG A 233 -12.44 -19.68 -4.44
CA ARG A 233 -13.84 -20.12 -4.28
C ARG A 233 -14.52 -19.39 -3.13
N TRP A 234 -13.85 -19.29 -1.98
CA TRP A 234 -14.35 -18.52 -0.83
C TRP A 234 -14.61 -17.05 -1.21
N PHE A 235 -13.64 -16.41 -1.89
CA PHE A 235 -13.74 -15.00 -2.24
C PHE A 235 -14.80 -14.71 -3.31
N ASN A 236 -14.97 -15.60 -4.28
CA ASN A 236 -15.97 -15.48 -5.33
C ASN A 236 -17.39 -15.84 -4.84
N ASP A 237 -17.52 -16.52 -3.70
CA ASP A 237 -18.78 -17.06 -3.16
C ASP A 237 -19.58 -17.83 -4.24
N THR A 238 -18.92 -18.76 -4.92
CA THR A 238 -19.48 -19.49 -6.06
C THR A 238 -19.15 -20.97 -6.04
N ASP A 239 -20.13 -21.78 -6.49
CA ASP A 239 -19.95 -23.21 -6.79
C ASP A 239 -19.30 -23.44 -8.18
N GLY A 240 -19.19 -22.40 -9.00
CA GLY A 240 -18.58 -22.44 -10.33
C GLY A 240 -17.05 -22.34 -10.34
N ALA A 241 -16.46 -22.22 -11.53
CA ALA A 241 -15.05 -21.93 -11.66
C ALA A 241 -14.79 -20.49 -11.17
N PRO A 242 -13.90 -20.27 -10.19
CA PRO A 242 -13.66 -18.93 -9.67
C PRO A 242 -12.94 -18.07 -10.71
N VAL A 243 -13.23 -16.76 -10.71
CA VAL A 243 -12.45 -15.79 -11.48
C VAL A 243 -11.38 -15.13 -10.61
N PRO A 244 -10.26 -14.66 -11.18
CA PRO A 244 -9.25 -13.94 -10.42
C PRO A 244 -9.86 -12.75 -9.66
N PRO A 245 -9.42 -12.48 -8.42
CA PRO A 245 -10.02 -11.48 -7.53
C PRO A 245 -10.24 -10.11 -8.17
N MET A 246 -9.33 -9.67 -9.04
CA MET A 246 -9.46 -8.38 -9.73
C MET A 246 -10.69 -8.28 -10.64
N PHE A 247 -11.23 -9.39 -11.14
CA PHE A 247 -12.41 -9.46 -12.03
C PHE A 247 -13.70 -9.82 -11.31
N THR A 248 -13.68 -9.88 -9.98
CA THR A 248 -14.91 -9.98 -9.20
C THR A 248 -15.62 -8.63 -9.16
N PRO A 249 -16.96 -8.58 -9.28
CA PRO A 249 -17.69 -7.33 -9.19
C PRO A 249 -17.63 -6.76 -7.76
N VAL A 250 -17.81 -5.44 -7.66
CA VAL A 250 -17.95 -4.75 -6.38
C VAL A 250 -18.98 -3.66 -6.48
N ARG A 251 -19.78 -3.49 -5.42
CA ARG A 251 -20.85 -2.51 -5.37
C ARG A 251 -20.53 -1.37 -4.40
N LEU A 252 -20.70 -0.15 -4.87
CA LEU A 252 -20.63 1.09 -4.09
C LEU A 252 -21.98 1.80 -4.22
N ARG A 253 -22.81 1.75 -3.16
CA ARG A 253 -24.23 2.14 -3.21
C ARG A 253 -24.98 1.40 -4.34
N ASP A 254 -25.56 2.15 -5.29
CA ASP A 254 -26.28 1.59 -6.43
C ASP A 254 -25.35 1.36 -7.64
N LEU A 255 -24.08 1.79 -7.55
CA LEU A 255 -23.09 1.60 -8.60
C LEU A 255 -22.46 0.21 -8.51
N GLU A 256 -22.75 -0.63 -9.49
CA GLU A 256 -22.04 -1.90 -9.69
C GLU A 256 -20.86 -1.70 -10.64
N LEU A 257 -19.67 -2.09 -10.17
CA LEU A 257 -18.44 -2.11 -10.93
C LEU A 257 -18.14 -3.56 -11.35
N PRO A 258 -17.94 -3.87 -12.65
CA PRO A 258 -17.79 -5.24 -13.14
C PRO A 258 -16.46 -5.89 -12.75
N ASN A 259 -15.49 -5.09 -12.28
CA ASN A 259 -14.20 -5.53 -11.80
C ASN A 259 -13.66 -4.51 -10.78
N ARG A 260 -12.50 -4.78 -10.20
CA ARG A 260 -11.90 -3.97 -9.12
C ARG A 260 -10.80 -3.02 -9.58
N VAL A 261 -10.71 -2.77 -10.89
CA VAL A 261 -9.66 -1.95 -11.50
C VAL A 261 -10.17 -0.55 -11.80
N ILE A 262 -9.46 0.44 -11.28
CA ILE A 262 -9.74 1.86 -11.48
C ILE A 262 -8.58 2.49 -12.26
N VAL A 263 -8.89 3.35 -13.22
CA VAL A 263 -7.91 4.30 -13.76
C VAL A 263 -7.76 5.45 -12.77
N SER A 264 -6.57 5.62 -12.21
CA SER A 264 -6.28 6.71 -11.27
C SER A 264 -6.45 8.09 -11.94
N PRO A 265 -6.90 9.13 -11.20
CA PRO A 265 -6.81 10.51 -11.63
C PRO A 265 -5.37 10.89 -11.99
N MET A 266 -5.17 11.49 -13.17
CA MET A 266 -3.86 11.91 -13.69
C MET A 266 -4.02 13.20 -14.50
N ASP A 267 -3.44 14.30 -14.02
CA ASP A 267 -3.48 15.59 -14.72
C ASP A 267 -2.73 15.54 -16.06
N MET A 268 -3.45 15.89 -17.13
CA MET A 268 -2.92 15.88 -18.50
C MET A 268 -2.41 17.26 -18.93
N TYR A 269 -2.80 18.31 -18.20
CA TYR A 269 -2.31 19.68 -18.39
C TYR A 269 -2.48 20.23 -19.81
N THR A 270 -3.59 19.86 -20.47
CA THR A 270 -3.87 20.23 -21.88
C THR A 270 -5.24 20.89 -22.08
N ALA A 271 -5.97 21.20 -21.01
CA ALA A 271 -7.20 21.97 -21.11
C ALA A 271 -6.91 23.45 -21.43
N ASP A 272 -7.86 24.12 -22.10
CA ASP A 272 -7.76 25.55 -22.38
C ASP A 272 -8.72 26.31 -21.47
N ASP A 273 -8.18 27.08 -20.53
CA ASP A 273 -8.93 27.76 -19.46
C ASP A 273 -9.94 26.88 -18.70
N GLY A 274 -9.62 25.59 -18.54
CA GLY A 274 -10.48 24.59 -17.91
C GLY A 274 -11.31 23.75 -18.88
N LEU A 275 -11.42 24.16 -20.15
CA LEU A 275 -12.17 23.44 -21.17
C LEU A 275 -11.38 22.23 -21.67
N ILE A 276 -11.94 21.04 -21.48
CA ILE A 276 -11.35 19.81 -22.01
C ILE A 276 -11.54 19.70 -23.54
N GLY A 277 -10.49 19.25 -24.24
CA GLY A 277 -10.53 18.97 -25.68
C GLY A 277 -10.52 17.48 -26.03
N ASP A 278 -10.37 17.19 -27.32
CA ASP A 278 -10.37 15.82 -27.88
C ASP A 278 -9.27 14.92 -27.32
N PHE A 279 -8.15 15.49 -26.85
CA PHE A 279 -7.14 14.72 -26.13
C PHE A 279 -7.75 13.97 -24.94
N HIS A 280 -8.59 14.63 -24.12
CA HIS A 280 -9.22 14.01 -22.96
C HIS A 280 -10.24 12.94 -23.39
N LEU A 281 -10.99 13.20 -24.46
CA LEU A 281 -11.92 12.21 -25.02
C LEU A 281 -11.18 10.93 -25.43
N VAL A 282 -10.11 11.05 -26.20
CA VAL A 282 -9.30 9.89 -26.63
C VAL A 282 -8.60 9.23 -25.43
N HIS A 283 -8.04 10.02 -24.53
CA HIS A 283 -7.33 9.54 -23.35
C HIS A 283 -8.22 8.71 -22.43
N LEU A 284 -9.36 9.26 -22.00
CA LEU A 284 -10.26 8.59 -21.05
C LEU A 284 -11.11 7.53 -21.77
N GLY A 285 -11.56 7.81 -22.99
CA GLY A 285 -12.32 6.87 -23.81
C GLY A 285 -11.53 5.61 -24.16
N SER A 286 -10.24 5.72 -24.45
CA SER A 286 -9.39 4.54 -24.72
C SER A 286 -9.25 3.62 -23.51
N LYS A 287 -9.21 4.16 -22.29
CA LYS A 287 -9.11 3.35 -21.06
C LYS A 287 -10.45 2.73 -20.67
N ALA A 288 -11.55 3.43 -20.95
CA ALA A 288 -12.90 2.86 -20.82
C ALA A 288 -13.08 1.67 -21.76
N LEU A 289 -12.66 1.81 -23.03
CA LEU A 289 -12.60 0.71 -23.99
C LEU A 289 -11.60 -0.38 -23.57
N GLY A 290 -10.60 -0.02 -22.77
CA GLY A 290 -9.55 -0.88 -22.24
C GLY A 290 -9.92 -1.76 -21.05
N GLY A 291 -11.20 -1.76 -20.64
CA GLY A 291 -11.78 -2.75 -19.73
C GLY A 291 -11.72 -2.41 -18.23
N ALA A 292 -11.20 -1.24 -17.85
CA ALA A 292 -11.27 -0.79 -16.46
C ALA A 292 -12.74 -0.63 -16.02
N ALA A 293 -13.05 -0.95 -14.76
CA ALA A 293 -14.42 -0.80 -14.26
C ALA A 293 -14.82 0.66 -14.05
N LEU A 294 -13.88 1.49 -13.58
CA LEU A 294 -14.08 2.91 -13.35
C LEU A 294 -12.91 3.70 -13.94
N VAL A 295 -13.23 4.70 -14.74
CA VAL A 295 -12.25 5.65 -15.29
C VAL A 295 -12.43 6.98 -14.58
N MET A 296 -11.44 7.40 -13.80
CA MET A 296 -11.46 8.73 -13.19
C MET A 296 -10.91 9.78 -14.15
N THR A 297 -11.52 10.96 -14.16
CA THR A 297 -10.90 12.16 -14.75
C THR A 297 -9.61 12.53 -14.02
N GLU A 298 -8.85 13.45 -14.58
CA GLU A 298 -7.88 14.23 -13.82
C GLU A 298 -8.53 15.05 -12.69
N MET A 299 -7.73 15.76 -11.89
CA MET A 299 -8.28 16.71 -10.93
C MET A 299 -8.97 17.85 -11.69
N VAL A 300 -10.29 17.90 -11.60
CA VAL A 300 -11.10 18.95 -12.20
C VAL A 300 -11.28 20.09 -11.20
N CYS A 301 -10.78 21.26 -11.57
CA CYS A 301 -10.70 22.41 -10.69
C CYS A 301 -12.06 23.11 -10.59
N VAL A 302 -12.51 23.39 -9.37
CA VAL A 302 -13.85 23.99 -9.13
C VAL A 302 -13.93 25.48 -9.44
N SER A 303 -12.79 26.11 -9.71
CA SER A 303 -12.68 27.52 -10.08
C SER A 303 -11.42 27.77 -10.90
N ARG A 304 -11.38 28.93 -11.56
CA ARG A 304 -10.24 29.35 -12.37
C ARG A 304 -8.96 29.47 -11.53
N GLU A 305 -9.09 30.04 -10.33
CA GLU A 305 -8.00 30.25 -9.37
C GLU A 305 -7.63 28.96 -8.62
N GLY A 306 -8.54 27.97 -8.61
CA GLY A 306 -8.30 26.65 -8.04
C GLY A 306 -7.43 25.73 -8.89
N ARG A 307 -6.96 26.17 -10.05
CA ARG A 307 -6.10 25.39 -10.94
C ARG A 307 -4.67 25.25 -10.43
N ILE A 308 -4.03 24.14 -10.77
CA ILE A 308 -2.58 23.95 -10.54
C ILE A 308 -1.83 24.78 -11.58
N SER A 309 -2.10 24.53 -12.86
CA SER A 309 -1.51 25.23 -14.00
C SER A 309 -2.59 25.70 -14.97
N PRO A 310 -2.24 26.55 -15.95
CA PRO A 310 -3.19 26.98 -16.98
C PRO A 310 -3.85 25.82 -17.75
N GLY A 311 -3.16 24.67 -17.84
CA GLY A 311 -3.61 23.48 -18.57
C GLY A 311 -4.55 22.55 -17.80
N CYS A 312 -4.91 22.86 -16.55
CA CYS A 312 -5.81 22.01 -15.75
C CYS A 312 -7.26 22.08 -16.24
N ALA A 313 -7.94 20.93 -16.26
CA ALA A 313 -9.38 20.88 -16.46
C ALA A 313 -10.16 21.62 -15.36
N GLY A 314 -11.33 22.16 -15.71
CA GLY A 314 -12.17 22.93 -14.79
C GLY A 314 -13.64 22.58 -14.89
N MET A 315 -14.42 22.91 -13.87
CA MET A 315 -15.89 22.75 -13.83
C MET A 315 -16.52 23.99 -13.18
N TYR A 316 -16.49 25.11 -13.90
CA TYR A 316 -16.97 26.42 -13.42
C TYR A 316 -17.67 27.24 -14.52
N SER A 317 -17.91 26.64 -15.70
CA SER A 317 -18.68 27.26 -16.78
C SER A 317 -19.59 26.25 -17.48
N PRO A 318 -20.65 26.70 -18.18
CA PRO A 318 -21.53 25.82 -18.96
C PRO A 318 -20.80 25.06 -20.08
N GLU A 319 -19.76 25.64 -20.67
CA GLU A 319 -18.95 25.01 -21.72
C GLU A 319 -18.18 23.80 -21.18
N HIS A 320 -17.70 23.89 -19.93
CA HIS A 320 -17.03 22.78 -19.27
C HIS A 320 -18.00 21.61 -19.05
N GLU A 321 -19.20 21.90 -18.53
CA GLU A 321 -20.27 20.90 -18.36
C GLU A 321 -20.59 20.19 -19.68
N ALA A 322 -20.79 20.95 -20.77
CA ALA A 322 -21.09 20.39 -22.08
C ALA A 322 -19.95 19.50 -22.63
N ALA A 323 -18.70 19.91 -22.43
CA ALA A 323 -17.54 19.13 -22.87
C ALA A 323 -17.40 17.82 -22.08
N PHE A 324 -17.64 17.85 -20.76
CA PHE A 324 -17.66 16.64 -19.95
C PHE A 324 -18.86 15.74 -20.23
N GLN A 325 -20.05 16.29 -20.49
CA GLN A 325 -21.22 15.51 -20.91
C GLN A 325 -20.91 14.69 -22.16
N ARG A 326 -20.26 15.29 -23.18
CA ARG A 326 -19.84 14.57 -24.39
C ARG A 326 -18.93 13.38 -24.08
N LEU A 327 -18.02 13.54 -23.13
CA LEU A 327 -17.13 12.46 -22.71
C LEU A 327 -17.90 11.36 -21.95
N VAL A 328 -18.76 11.74 -21.01
CA VAL A 328 -19.58 10.80 -20.23
C VAL A 328 -20.49 10.00 -21.16
N ASP A 329 -21.17 10.67 -22.09
CA ASP A 329 -22.03 10.04 -23.10
C ASP A 329 -21.26 9.04 -23.94
N PHE A 330 -20.03 9.38 -24.36
CA PHE A 330 -19.19 8.46 -25.10
C PHE A 330 -18.88 7.19 -24.29
N VAL A 331 -18.48 7.34 -23.02
CA VAL A 331 -18.16 6.19 -22.15
C VAL A 331 -19.38 5.29 -21.95
N HIS A 332 -20.54 5.87 -21.63
CA HIS A 332 -21.78 5.14 -21.39
C HIS A 332 -22.34 4.49 -22.65
N ALA A 333 -22.24 5.13 -23.81
CA ALA A 333 -22.78 4.61 -25.07
C ALA A 333 -21.92 3.48 -25.67
N HIS A 334 -20.61 3.46 -25.39
CA HIS A 334 -19.68 2.60 -26.11
C HIS A 334 -18.94 1.57 -25.24
N THR A 335 -19.08 1.64 -23.92
CA THR A 335 -18.33 0.77 -23.00
C THR A 335 -19.17 0.37 -21.78
N PRO A 336 -18.84 -0.74 -21.10
CA PRO A 336 -19.43 -1.08 -19.80
C PRO A 336 -18.77 -0.32 -18.63
N ALA A 337 -17.73 0.48 -18.88
CA ALA A 337 -17.01 1.20 -17.84
C ALA A 337 -17.89 2.33 -17.27
N ARG A 338 -17.63 2.65 -16.00
CA ARG A 338 -18.16 3.83 -15.32
C ARG A 338 -17.16 4.97 -15.38
N ILE A 339 -17.64 6.19 -15.27
CA ILE A 339 -16.78 7.37 -15.27
C ILE A 339 -17.01 8.21 -14.02
N GLY A 340 -15.93 8.53 -13.33
CA GLY A 340 -15.93 9.35 -12.13
C GLY A 340 -15.20 10.67 -12.35
N ILE A 341 -15.61 11.69 -11.61
CA ILE A 341 -14.96 13.00 -11.58
C ILE A 341 -14.23 13.20 -10.25
N GLN A 342 -12.98 13.66 -10.30
CA GLN A 342 -12.29 14.13 -9.11
C GLN A 342 -12.37 15.66 -9.04
N LEU A 343 -13.05 16.21 -8.03
CA LEU A 343 -13.12 17.65 -7.81
C LEU A 343 -12.05 18.11 -6.83
N GLY A 344 -11.34 19.18 -7.19
CA GLY A 344 -10.25 19.72 -6.37
C GLY A 344 -10.00 21.21 -6.51
N HIS A 345 -9.10 21.70 -5.66
CA HIS A 345 -8.63 23.08 -5.65
C HIS A 345 -7.16 23.08 -5.20
N SER A 346 -6.26 23.63 -6.00
CA SER A 346 -4.81 23.58 -5.81
C SER A 346 -4.30 24.29 -4.54
N GLY A 347 -4.99 25.36 -4.13
CA GLY A 347 -4.66 26.11 -2.92
C GLY A 347 -3.27 26.73 -3.04
N ARG A 348 -2.40 26.46 -2.07
CA ARG A 348 -1.01 26.98 -2.06
C ARG A 348 -0.09 26.42 -3.16
N LYS A 349 -0.53 25.38 -3.88
CA LYS A 349 0.20 24.74 -4.99
C LYS A 349 -0.34 25.15 -6.36
N GLY A 350 -1.16 26.20 -6.43
CA GLY A 350 -1.69 26.72 -7.68
C GLY A 350 -0.75 27.68 -8.40
N SER A 351 -1.17 28.11 -9.59
CA SER A 351 -0.44 29.10 -10.41
C SER A 351 0.99 28.70 -10.74
N THR A 352 1.18 27.43 -11.12
CA THR A 352 2.46 26.84 -11.53
C THR A 352 2.51 26.60 -13.03
N ARG A 353 3.72 26.38 -13.56
CA ARG A 353 3.96 25.97 -14.95
C ARG A 353 3.40 24.58 -15.22
N LEU A 354 3.34 24.23 -16.50
CA LEU A 354 3.08 22.84 -16.92
C LEU A 354 4.24 21.95 -16.42
N MET A 355 3.94 20.70 -16.07
CA MET A 355 4.93 19.85 -15.40
C MET A 355 6.23 19.64 -16.18
N TRP A 356 6.20 19.71 -17.52
CA TRP A 356 7.38 19.58 -18.39
C TRP A 356 8.13 20.89 -18.65
N GLU A 357 7.59 22.02 -18.19
CA GLU A 357 8.22 23.37 -18.27
C GLU A 357 8.83 23.81 -16.93
N GLY A 358 8.56 23.06 -15.86
CA GLY A 358 9.01 23.32 -14.50
C GLY A 358 7.98 22.84 -13.49
N MET A 359 8.10 21.58 -13.07
CA MET A 359 7.18 20.99 -12.07
C MET A 359 7.20 21.79 -10.77
N ASP A 360 6.01 22.15 -10.27
CA ASP A 360 5.78 22.97 -9.08
C ASP A 360 6.38 24.40 -9.11
N GLU A 361 7.05 24.80 -10.20
CA GLU A 361 7.60 26.14 -10.36
C GLU A 361 6.49 27.15 -10.68
N PRO A 362 6.51 28.37 -10.11
CA PRO A 362 5.51 29.39 -10.40
C PRO A 362 5.54 29.83 -11.87
N LEU A 363 4.41 30.32 -12.37
CA LEU A 363 4.36 30.96 -13.70
C LEU A 363 5.28 32.18 -13.75
N GLU A 364 5.86 32.46 -14.91
CA GLU A 364 6.69 33.66 -15.11
C GLU A 364 5.86 34.95 -15.18
N SER A 365 4.64 34.86 -15.72
CA SER A 365 3.68 35.95 -15.81
C SER A 365 2.25 35.41 -15.81
N GLY A 366 1.25 36.26 -15.58
CA GLY A 366 -0.15 35.84 -15.55
C GLY A 366 -0.57 35.03 -14.32
N ASN A 367 0.22 35.10 -13.24
CA ASN A 367 -0.12 34.46 -11.96
C ASN A 367 -1.45 34.98 -11.41
N TRP A 368 -2.21 34.10 -10.77
CA TRP A 368 -3.40 34.46 -9.99
C TRP A 368 -3.14 34.34 -8.48
N GLY A 369 -3.98 35.00 -7.69
CA GLY A 369 -3.86 35.00 -6.23
C GLY A 369 -4.14 33.63 -5.64
N LEU A 370 -3.24 33.13 -4.80
CA LEU A 370 -3.39 31.87 -4.10
C LEU A 370 -4.04 32.07 -2.73
N ILE A 371 -4.84 31.08 -2.32
CA ILE A 371 -5.47 31.01 -0.99
C ILE A 371 -5.13 29.67 -0.32
N ALA A 372 -5.00 29.70 1.01
CA ALA A 372 -4.64 28.54 1.82
C ALA A 372 -5.09 28.73 3.27
N PRO A 373 -5.09 27.67 4.10
CA PRO A 373 -5.35 27.83 5.54
C PRO A 373 -4.31 28.71 6.25
N SER A 374 -3.08 28.82 5.74
CA SER A 374 -2.02 29.67 6.30
C SER A 374 -1.08 30.20 5.21
N PRO A 375 -0.40 31.34 5.43
CA PRO A 375 0.43 32.00 4.42
C PRO A 375 1.80 31.32 4.27
N LEU A 376 1.81 30.05 3.86
CA LEU A 376 2.99 29.21 3.73
C LEU A 376 3.17 28.77 2.27
N PRO A 377 4.23 29.21 1.57
CA PRO A 377 4.48 28.80 0.18
C PRO A 377 4.90 27.32 0.11
N TYR A 378 4.67 26.67 -1.04
CA TYR A 378 5.05 25.26 -1.24
C TYR A 378 6.56 25.09 -1.46
N LEU A 379 7.14 25.84 -2.40
CA LEU A 379 8.59 26.01 -2.55
C LEU A 379 9.01 27.39 -2.03
N SER A 380 10.31 27.57 -1.77
CA SER A 380 10.87 28.88 -1.42
C SER A 380 10.65 29.95 -2.51
N VAL A 381 10.51 29.53 -3.77
CA VAL A 381 10.23 30.40 -4.93
C VAL A 381 8.75 30.57 -5.24
N SER A 382 7.86 29.78 -4.62
CA SER A 382 6.42 29.86 -4.87
C SER A 382 5.83 31.16 -4.31
N GLN A 383 4.69 31.57 -4.86
CA GLN A 383 3.90 32.66 -4.29
C GLN A 383 3.47 32.33 -2.85
N VAL A 384 3.50 33.32 -1.97
CA VAL A 384 2.93 33.19 -0.62
C VAL A 384 1.40 33.29 -0.74
N PRO A 385 0.64 32.25 -0.36
CA PRO A 385 -0.81 32.31 -0.43
C PRO A 385 -1.35 33.26 0.63
N ARG A 386 -2.50 33.87 0.35
CA ARG A 386 -3.25 34.59 1.37
C ARG A 386 -3.95 33.60 2.29
N GLU A 387 -3.92 33.87 3.60
CA GLU A 387 -4.72 33.11 4.56
C GLU A 387 -6.22 33.31 4.28
N MET A 388 -6.96 32.21 4.19
CA MET A 388 -8.40 32.24 3.94
C MET A 388 -9.17 32.85 5.11
N THR A 389 -10.12 33.70 4.78
CA THR A 389 -11.18 34.17 5.67
C THR A 389 -12.37 33.21 5.61
N ARG A 390 -13.35 33.37 6.51
CA ARG A 390 -14.63 32.63 6.44
C ARG A 390 -15.34 32.85 5.10
N ALA A 391 -15.32 34.08 4.57
CA ALA A 391 -15.93 34.39 3.27
C ALA A 391 -15.24 33.66 2.11
N ASP A 392 -13.92 33.48 2.17
CA ASP A 392 -13.19 32.67 1.17
C ASP A 392 -13.56 31.18 1.28
N MET A 393 -13.70 30.67 2.50
CA MET A 393 -14.14 29.29 2.76
C MET A 393 -15.57 29.06 2.25
N ASP A 394 -16.48 30.01 2.47
CA ASP A 394 -17.83 29.94 1.91
C ASP A 394 -17.83 29.99 0.38
N LEU A 395 -17.06 30.91 -0.22
CA LEU A 395 -16.95 31.00 -1.68
C LEU A 395 -16.46 29.69 -2.30
N VAL A 396 -15.38 29.12 -1.77
CA VAL A 396 -14.81 27.87 -2.29
C VAL A 396 -15.79 26.71 -2.09
N ARG A 397 -16.46 26.62 -0.93
CA ARG A 397 -17.52 25.61 -0.72
C ARG A 397 -18.62 25.72 -1.78
N GLU A 398 -19.09 26.94 -2.08
CA GLU A 398 -20.11 27.14 -3.13
C GLU A 398 -19.58 26.82 -4.54
N GLN A 399 -18.29 27.00 -4.80
CA GLN A 399 -17.66 26.56 -6.06
C GLN A 399 -17.66 25.02 -6.17
N PHE A 400 -17.33 24.30 -5.09
CA PHE A 400 -17.46 22.84 -5.05
C PHE A 400 -18.91 22.38 -5.27
N VAL A 401 -19.88 23.06 -4.66
CA VAL A 401 -21.33 22.82 -4.87
C VAL A 401 -21.73 23.05 -6.33
N GLY A 402 -21.30 24.17 -6.93
CA GLY A 402 -21.55 24.49 -8.33
C GLY A 402 -21.00 23.42 -9.28
N ALA A 403 -19.74 23.03 -9.08
CA ALA A 403 -19.09 21.96 -9.83
C ALA A 403 -19.80 20.61 -9.66
N THR A 404 -20.28 20.29 -8.46
CA THR A 404 -21.04 19.07 -8.17
C THR A 404 -22.37 19.03 -8.91
N ARG A 405 -23.09 20.15 -8.97
CA ARG A 405 -24.34 20.27 -9.74
C ARG A 405 -24.09 20.09 -11.24
N MET A 406 -23.03 20.70 -11.77
CA MET A 406 -22.61 20.50 -13.18
C MET A 406 -22.24 19.05 -13.45
N ALA A 407 -21.44 18.41 -12.59
CA ALA A 407 -21.07 17.01 -12.70
C ALA A 407 -22.29 16.06 -12.65
N THR A 408 -23.28 16.38 -11.82
CA THR A 408 -24.52 15.62 -11.72
C THR A 408 -25.28 15.65 -13.05
N ARG A 409 -25.44 16.86 -13.63
CA ARG A 409 -26.09 17.05 -14.93
C ARG A 409 -25.30 16.41 -16.07
N ALA A 410 -23.97 16.52 -16.04
CA ALA A 410 -23.04 15.87 -16.97
C ALA A 410 -23.13 14.33 -16.95
N GLY A 411 -23.79 13.73 -15.96
CA GLY A 411 -24.08 12.30 -15.92
C GLY A 411 -23.02 11.43 -15.23
N PHE A 412 -22.03 12.00 -14.54
CA PHE A 412 -20.99 11.21 -13.86
C PHE A 412 -21.56 10.19 -12.87
N ASP A 413 -20.93 9.01 -12.79
CA ASP A 413 -21.37 7.88 -11.95
C ASP A 413 -20.85 7.98 -10.51
N LEU A 414 -19.69 8.62 -10.32
CA LEU A 414 -19.00 8.76 -9.04
C LEU A 414 -18.35 10.14 -8.93
N LEU A 415 -18.36 10.72 -7.73
CA LEU A 415 -17.65 11.94 -7.40
C LEU A 415 -16.58 11.64 -6.34
N GLU A 416 -15.35 12.02 -6.62
CA GLU A 416 -14.24 11.97 -5.66
C GLU A 416 -13.86 13.37 -5.19
N LEU A 417 -13.86 13.61 -3.88
CA LEU A 417 -13.35 14.85 -3.29
C LEU A 417 -11.84 14.75 -3.05
N HIS A 418 -11.08 15.66 -3.66
CA HIS A 418 -9.63 15.66 -3.51
C HIS A 418 -9.15 16.32 -2.19
N CYS A 419 -8.75 15.49 -1.22
CA CYS A 419 -8.19 15.88 0.09
C CYS A 419 -6.74 15.36 0.30
N ALA A 420 -5.91 15.37 -0.75
CA ALA A 420 -4.56 14.80 -0.74
C ALA A 420 -3.54 15.74 -1.42
N HIS A 421 -2.28 15.32 -1.48
CA HIS A 421 -1.19 15.94 -2.25
C HIS A 421 -0.87 17.40 -1.93
N GLY A 422 -1.17 17.84 -0.70
CA GLY A 422 -0.89 19.22 -0.27
C GLY A 422 -1.73 20.30 -0.96
N TYR A 423 -2.76 19.92 -1.72
CA TYR A 423 -3.73 20.88 -2.27
C TYR A 423 -4.61 21.48 -1.18
N LEU A 424 -5.64 22.24 -1.53
CA LEU A 424 -6.35 23.10 -0.57
C LEU A 424 -6.88 22.33 0.65
N LEU A 425 -7.70 21.31 0.44
CA LEU A 425 -8.31 20.58 1.55
C LEU A 425 -7.28 19.75 2.32
N ALA A 426 -6.28 19.16 1.63
CA ALA A 426 -5.15 18.50 2.28
C ALA A 426 -4.34 19.45 3.16
N SER A 427 -4.20 20.71 2.72
CA SER A 427 -3.51 21.74 3.48
C SER A 427 -4.23 22.09 4.77
N PHE A 428 -5.57 22.01 4.81
CA PHE A 428 -6.31 22.14 6.07
C PHE A 428 -6.05 20.96 7.00
N ILE A 429 -6.00 19.74 6.45
CA ILE A 429 -5.78 18.52 7.22
C ILE A 429 -4.38 18.48 7.80
N SER A 430 -3.32 18.90 7.10
CA SER A 430 -1.95 18.75 7.61
C SER A 430 -1.56 19.86 8.63
N PRO A 431 -0.98 19.50 9.79
CA PRO A 431 -0.47 20.49 10.75
C PRO A 431 0.78 21.23 10.25
N LEU A 432 1.45 20.74 9.20
CA LEU A 432 2.60 21.42 8.60
C LEU A 432 2.17 22.67 7.85
N THR A 433 0.97 22.65 7.28
CA THR A 433 0.46 23.66 6.35
C THR A 433 -0.73 24.45 6.91
N ASN A 434 -1.40 23.93 7.95
CA ASN A 434 -2.42 24.64 8.71
C ASN A 434 -1.89 25.09 10.09
N ARG A 435 -1.54 26.38 10.18
CA ARG A 435 -1.07 27.06 11.40
C ARG A 435 -2.14 27.98 12.00
N ARG A 436 -3.40 27.83 11.60
CA ARG A 436 -4.52 28.64 12.10
C ARG A 436 -4.68 28.46 13.61
N ARG A 437 -5.18 29.52 14.27
CA ARG A 437 -5.47 29.55 15.71
C ARG A 437 -6.97 29.63 16.02
N ASP A 438 -7.81 29.62 15.00
CA ASP A 438 -9.25 29.58 15.11
C ASP A 438 -9.77 28.13 15.13
N GLU A 439 -11.08 27.95 14.99
CA GLU A 439 -11.74 26.64 15.01
C GLU A 439 -11.43 25.74 13.80
N TYR A 440 -10.61 26.22 12.85
CA TYR A 440 -10.16 25.49 11.66
C TYR A 440 -8.69 25.04 11.74
N GLY A 441 -7.99 25.29 12.86
CA GLY A 441 -6.59 24.87 13.07
C GLY A 441 -6.33 24.21 14.43
N GLY A 442 -5.11 23.69 14.60
CA GLY A 442 -4.68 23.03 15.82
C GLY A 442 -5.06 21.54 15.85
N SER A 443 -6.09 21.19 16.62
CA SER A 443 -6.51 19.78 16.80
C SER A 443 -6.90 19.13 15.47
N LEU A 444 -6.81 17.79 15.38
CA LEU A 444 -7.24 17.06 14.18
C LEU A 444 -8.71 17.36 13.82
N SER A 445 -9.59 17.44 14.83
CA SER A 445 -11.01 17.77 14.62
C SER A 445 -11.20 19.16 14.01
N ASN A 446 -10.47 20.18 14.47
CA ASN A 446 -10.52 21.52 13.88
C ASN A 446 -9.97 21.53 12.45
N ARG A 447 -8.83 20.86 12.22
CA ARG A 447 -8.21 20.72 10.89
C ARG A 447 -9.13 20.03 9.88
N LEU A 448 -9.98 19.09 10.34
CA LEU A 448 -10.97 18.40 9.51
C LEU A 448 -12.27 19.16 9.29
N ARG A 449 -12.57 20.19 10.09
CA ARG A 449 -13.84 20.91 10.06
C ARG A 449 -14.19 21.41 8.65
N TYR A 450 -13.28 22.14 8.01
CA TYR A 450 -13.55 22.70 6.68
C TYR A 450 -13.64 21.62 5.56
N PRO A 451 -12.71 20.64 5.46
CA PRO A 451 -12.89 19.52 4.55
C PRO A 451 -14.23 18.78 4.69
N LEU A 452 -14.71 18.58 5.92
CA LEU A 452 -16.01 17.95 6.19
C LEU A 452 -17.18 18.88 5.81
N GLU A 453 -17.11 20.18 6.11
CA GLU A 453 -18.11 21.17 5.65
C GLU A 453 -18.27 21.14 4.11
N VAL A 454 -17.16 21.05 3.37
CA VAL A 454 -17.19 20.93 1.91
C VAL A 454 -17.81 19.60 1.48
N PHE A 455 -17.38 18.50 2.09
CA PHE A 455 -17.94 17.17 1.80
C PHE A 455 -19.45 17.11 2.02
N ASP A 456 -19.94 17.62 3.14
CA ASP A 456 -21.38 17.64 3.47
C ASP A 456 -22.17 18.46 2.45
N ALA A 457 -21.65 19.63 2.07
CA ALA A 457 -22.29 20.51 1.11
C ALA A 457 -22.44 19.85 -0.27
N ILE A 458 -21.40 19.19 -0.77
CA ILE A 458 -21.49 18.48 -2.06
C ILE A 458 -22.29 17.18 -1.95
N ARG A 459 -22.25 16.50 -0.79
CA ARG A 459 -23.03 15.28 -0.55
C ARG A 459 -24.54 15.56 -0.58
N ALA A 460 -24.97 16.74 -0.13
CA ALA A 460 -26.35 17.20 -0.21
C ALA A 460 -26.85 17.42 -1.66
N GLU A 461 -25.95 17.72 -2.59
CA GLU A 461 -26.26 17.99 -3.99
C GLU A 461 -26.10 16.75 -4.89
N TRP A 462 -25.16 15.86 -4.53
CA TRP A 462 -24.90 14.64 -5.28
C TRP A 462 -26.03 13.61 -5.05
N PRO A 463 -26.54 12.91 -6.09
CA PRO A 463 -27.61 11.94 -5.94
C PRO A 463 -27.31 10.86 -4.89
N ALA A 464 -28.25 10.60 -3.98
CA ALA A 464 -28.03 9.72 -2.82
C ALA A 464 -27.66 8.27 -3.20
N GLY A 465 -28.12 7.77 -4.34
CA GLY A 465 -27.77 6.43 -4.85
C GLY A 465 -26.37 6.35 -5.49
N ARG A 466 -25.76 7.50 -5.84
CA ARG A 466 -24.44 7.54 -6.47
C ARG A 466 -23.32 7.66 -5.42
N PRO A 467 -22.25 6.88 -5.54
CA PRO A 467 -21.16 6.89 -4.57
C PRO A 467 -20.37 8.19 -4.58
N MET A 468 -19.82 8.52 -3.42
CA MET A 468 -18.80 9.54 -3.22
C MET A 468 -17.58 8.97 -2.52
N THR A 469 -16.40 9.26 -3.06
CA THR A 469 -15.11 8.88 -2.46
C THR A 469 -14.34 10.11 -2.01
N VAL A 470 -13.34 9.90 -1.15
CA VAL A 470 -12.38 10.93 -0.77
C VAL A 470 -10.99 10.42 -1.02
N ARG A 471 -10.19 11.19 -1.76
CA ARG A 471 -8.76 10.92 -1.91
C ARG A 471 -7.98 11.60 -0.79
N LEU A 472 -7.24 10.82 0.01
CA LEU A 472 -6.55 11.27 1.22
C LEU A 472 -5.04 10.97 1.14
N SER A 473 -4.21 11.89 1.62
CA SER A 473 -2.81 11.58 1.95
C SER A 473 -2.75 10.94 3.34
N ALA A 474 -2.36 9.66 3.44
CA ALA A 474 -2.33 8.95 4.72
C ALA A 474 -1.14 9.30 5.63
N THR A 475 -0.11 9.94 5.07
CA THR A 475 1.05 10.48 5.78
C THR A 475 1.67 11.61 4.96
N ASP A 476 2.26 12.59 5.65
CA ASP A 476 2.98 13.70 5.02
C ASP A 476 4.48 13.40 4.78
N TRP A 477 4.98 12.23 5.22
CA TRP A 477 6.40 11.86 5.10
C TRP A 477 7.40 12.89 5.66
N PHE A 478 6.96 13.66 6.65
CA PHE A 478 7.75 14.69 7.31
C PHE A 478 7.42 14.75 8.82
N GLU A 479 8.42 15.05 9.63
CA GLU A 479 8.27 15.09 11.10
C GLU A 479 7.26 16.17 11.52
N GLY A 480 6.35 15.81 12.43
CA GLY A 480 5.28 16.70 12.88
C GLY A 480 4.14 16.88 11.87
N GLY A 481 4.14 16.14 10.76
CA GLY A 481 3.03 16.06 9.81
C GLY A 481 1.95 15.06 10.21
N LEU A 482 0.96 14.90 9.32
CA LEU A 482 -0.10 13.92 9.47
C LEU A 482 0.50 12.50 9.53
N SER A 483 0.12 11.76 10.57
CA SER A 483 0.59 10.39 10.79
C SER A 483 -0.33 9.33 10.18
N ALA A 484 0.22 8.13 9.97
CA ALA A 484 -0.52 6.96 9.51
C ALA A 484 -1.62 6.47 10.48
N SER A 485 -1.52 6.84 11.76
CA SER A 485 -2.56 6.58 12.75
C SER A 485 -3.68 7.62 12.67
N GLU A 486 -3.33 8.90 12.53
CA GLU A 486 -4.34 9.96 12.37
C GLU A 486 -5.16 9.76 11.10
N SER A 487 -4.58 9.25 10.01
CA SER A 487 -5.33 9.01 8.77
C SER A 487 -6.45 7.97 8.92
N VAL A 488 -6.38 7.06 9.90
CA VAL A 488 -7.50 6.18 10.26
C VAL A 488 -8.64 7.01 10.87
N GLU A 489 -8.34 7.96 11.74
CA GLU A 489 -9.35 8.85 12.33
C GLU A 489 -9.94 9.80 11.28
N VAL A 490 -9.13 10.28 10.32
CA VAL A 490 -9.63 11.05 9.17
C VAL A 490 -10.61 10.21 8.35
N ALA A 491 -10.26 8.95 8.04
CA ALA A 491 -11.15 8.05 7.30
C ALA A 491 -12.46 7.79 8.06
N ARG A 492 -12.41 7.57 9.37
CA ARG A 492 -13.61 7.43 10.23
C ARG A 492 -14.46 8.68 10.24
N ALA A 493 -13.86 9.87 10.26
CA ALA A 493 -14.59 11.13 10.21
C ALA A 493 -15.37 11.25 8.90
N PHE A 494 -14.74 11.02 7.74
CA PHE A 494 -15.47 11.02 6.46
C PHE A 494 -16.52 9.92 6.36
N ALA A 495 -16.29 8.75 6.96
CA ALA A 495 -17.29 7.67 7.03
C ALA A 495 -18.52 8.06 7.86
N ALA A 496 -18.33 8.76 8.98
CA ALA A 496 -19.44 9.30 9.76
C ALA A 496 -20.29 10.32 8.97
N HIS A 497 -19.71 10.97 7.97
CA HIS A 497 -20.37 11.90 7.06
C HIS A 497 -20.92 11.23 5.78
N GLY A 498 -20.70 9.92 5.60
CA GLY A 498 -21.30 9.13 4.53
C GLY A 498 -20.44 8.94 3.29
N VAL A 499 -19.11 8.99 3.40
CA VAL A 499 -18.20 8.55 2.32
C VAL A 499 -18.34 7.05 2.05
N ASP A 500 -18.26 6.66 0.79
CA ASP A 500 -18.44 5.27 0.35
C ASP A 500 -17.12 4.49 0.24
N ALA A 501 -16.03 5.19 -0.06
CA ALA A 501 -14.67 4.64 -0.02
C ALA A 501 -13.59 5.75 0.14
N ILE A 502 -12.43 5.37 0.66
CA ILE A 502 -11.24 6.24 0.72
C ILE A 502 -10.23 5.80 -0.35
N ASP A 503 -9.79 6.71 -1.21
CA ASP A 503 -8.61 6.52 -2.08
C ASP A 503 -7.35 6.98 -1.35
N VAL A 504 -6.45 6.03 -1.08
CA VAL A 504 -5.35 6.21 -0.12
C VAL A 504 -4.03 6.46 -0.84
N SER A 505 -3.67 7.74 -0.94
CA SER A 505 -2.35 8.20 -1.37
C SER A 505 -1.50 8.67 -0.18
N THR A 506 -0.39 9.37 -0.42
CA THR A 506 0.51 9.91 0.59
C THR A 506 1.28 11.12 0.07
N GLY A 507 1.72 11.99 0.96
CA GLY A 507 2.72 13.01 0.69
C GLY A 507 2.26 14.14 -0.22
N GLN A 508 3.24 14.75 -0.87
CA GLN A 508 3.27 16.01 -1.58
C GLN A 508 2.76 17.22 -0.77
N THR A 509 2.75 17.09 0.56
CA THR A 509 2.27 18.12 1.46
C THR A 509 3.32 19.22 1.65
N VAL A 510 4.60 18.85 1.74
CA VAL A 510 5.76 19.75 1.80
C VAL A 510 6.82 19.25 0.82
N ALA A 511 7.69 20.13 0.32
CA ALA A 511 8.67 19.75 -0.71
C ALA A 511 9.85 18.94 -0.16
N GLU A 512 10.14 19.07 1.15
CA GLU A 512 11.25 18.42 1.85
C GLU A 512 10.92 17.02 2.35
N GLU A 513 9.73 16.51 2.05
CA GLU A 513 9.30 15.18 2.45
C GLU A 513 10.22 14.07 1.89
N LYS A 514 10.26 12.92 2.58
CA LYS A 514 11.11 11.78 2.18
C LYS A 514 10.31 10.48 2.09
N PRO A 515 9.52 10.28 1.02
CA PRO A 515 8.73 9.08 0.85
C PRO A 515 9.60 7.84 0.63
N SER A 516 9.23 6.73 1.26
CA SER A 516 9.88 5.43 1.03
C SER A 516 9.27 4.75 -0.19
N PHE A 517 9.72 5.14 -1.39
CA PHE A 517 9.22 4.57 -2.63
C PHE A 517 9.57 3.09 -2.81
N GLY A 518 8.68 2.37 -3.47
CA GLY A 518 8.83 0.95 -3.80
C GLY A 518 7.56 0.39 -4.43
N ARG A 519 7.56 -0.90 -4.77
CA ARG A 519 6.37 -1.60 -5.25
C ARG A 519 5.25 -1.50 -4.21
N SER A 520 4.09 -1.00 -4.63
CA SER A 520 2.88 -0.95 -3.80
C SER A 520 3.13 -0.24 -2.45
N TYR A 521 3.93 0.83 -2.45
CA TYR A 521 4.44 1.48 -1.23
C TYR A 521 3.35 2.17 -0.40
N GLN A 522 2.20 2.53 -1.00
CA GLN A 522 1.08 3.13 -0.29
C GLN A 522 0.07 2.10 0.22
N THR A 523 0.10 0.86 -0.29
CA THR A 523 -0.80 -0.22 0.12
C THR A 523 -0.85 -0.46 1.64
N PRO A 524 0.26 -0.37 2.43
CA PRO A 524 0.17 -0.52 3.88
C PRO A 524 -0.73 0.51 4.58
N PHE A 525 -0.86 1.71 4.00
CA PHE A 525 -1.78 2.72 4.54
C PHE A 525 -3.22 2.39 4.16
N ALA A 526 -3.47 1.93 2.94
CA ALA A 526 -4.77 1.43 2.50
C ALA A 526 -5.26 0.27 3.38
N ASP A 527 -4.35 -0.68 3.62
CA ASP A 527 -4.54 -1.84 4.48
C ASP A 527 -4.91 -1.44 5.92
N ARG A 528 -4.13 -0.52 6.50
CA ARG A 528 -4.40 0.02 7.84
C ARG A 528 -5.74 0.74 7.91
N ILE A 529 -6.07 1.60 6.96
CA ILE A 529 -7.35 2.33 6.94
C ILE A 529 -8.50 1.33 6.82
N ARG A 530 -8.45 0.41 5.86
CA ARG A 530 -9.49 -0.60 5.66
C ARG A 530 -9.75 -1.42 6.93
N ASN A 531 -8.70 -2.01 7.50
CA ASN A 531 -8.84 -2.96 8.60
C ASN A 531 -9.06 -2.30 9.97
N ARG A 532 -8.78 -1.00 10.14
CA ARG A 532 -9.04 -0.28 11.41
C ARG A 532 -10.25 0.63 11.40
N SER A 533 -10.67 1.13 10.23
CA SER A 533 -11.86 1.98 10.12
C SER A 533 -13.10 1.21 9.65
N GLY A 534 -12.93 0.06 8.99
CA GLY A 534 -14.03 -0.68 8.36
C GLY A 534 -14.56 -0.04 7.07
N VAL A 535 -13.98 1.09 6.64
CA VAL A 535 -14.37 1.80 5.43
C VAL A 535 -13.76 1.10 4.22
N LYS A 536 -14.51 1.05 3.11
CA LYS A 536 -13.97 0.51 1.86
C LYS A 536 -12.80 1.37 1.39
N THR A 537 -11.79 0.73 0.84
CA THR A 537 -10.54 1.41 0.49
C THR A 537 -10.10 1.11 -0.93
N ILE A 538 -9.65 2.14 -1.63
CA ILE A 538 -8.95 2.05 -2.91
C ILE A 538 -7.44 2.17 -2.64
N ALA A 539 -6.66 1.18 -3.08
CA ALA A 539 -5.20 1.23 -3.01
C ALA A 539 -4.62 1.81 -4.30
N VAL A 540 -3.65 2.71 -4.13
CA VAL A 540 -2.82 3.29 -5.20
C VAL A 540 -1.32 3.14 -4.86
N GLY A 541 -0.45 3.74 -5.67
CA GLY A 541 0.98 3.89 -5.37
C GLY A 541 1.85 2.75 -5.89
N ALA A 542 2.31 2.87 -7.13
CA ALA A 542 3.21 1.90 -7.78
C ALA A 542 2.67 0.46 -7.82
N ILE A 543 1.35 0.31 -8.03
CA ILE A 543 0.69 -0.92 -8.44
C ILE A 543 0.80 -1.01 -9.97
N SER A 544 1.43 -2.07 -10.49
CA SER A 544 1.75 -2.15 -11.93
C SER A 544 1.42 -3.49 -12.59
N SER A 545 1.08 -4.53 -11.83
CA SER A 545 0.80 -5.87 -12.35
C SER A 545 -0.58 -6.37 -11.89
N TYR A 546 -1.21 -7.25 -12.66
CA TYR A 546 -2.44 -7.92 -12.24
C TYR A 546 -2.21 -8.76 -10.98
N ASP A 547 -1.00 -9.28 -10.80
CA ASP A 547 -0.59 -10.03 -9.63
C ASP A 547 -0.55 -9.16 -8.37
N ASP A 548 -0.16 -7.88 -8.47
CA ASP A 548 -0.34 -6.91 -7.39
C ASP A 548 -1.81 -6.76 -7.02
N VAL A 549 -2.68 -6.53 -8.01
CA VAL A 549 -4.12 -6.32 -7.78
C VAL A 549 -4.73 -7.53 -7.10
N ASN A 550 -4.55 -8.73 -7.66
CA ASN A 550 -5.08 -9.97 -7.07
C ASN A 550 -4.55 -10.20 -5.65
N THR A 551 -3.26 -9.96 -5.41
CA THR A 551 -2.67 -10.11 -4.07
C THR A 551 -3.30 -9.14 -3.07
N ILE A 552 -3.44 -7.86 -3.44
CA ILE A 552 -3.97 -6.80 -2.56
C ILE A 552 -5.42 -7.08 -2.19
N ILE A 553 -6.25 -7.40 -3.18
CA ILE A 553 -7.67 -7.67 -2.99
C ILE A 553 -7.86 -8.93 -2.13
N LEU A 554 -7.24 -10.05 -2.51
CA LEU A 554 -7.47 -11.33 -1.85
C LEU A 554 -6.93 -11.35 -0.42
N ALA A 555 -5.84 -10.62 -0.15
CA ALA A 555 -5.29 -10.44 1.21
C ALA A 555 -6.12 -9.50 2.10
N GLY A 556 -7.18 -8.86 1.57
CA GLY A 556 -8.02 -7.95 2.34
C GLY A 556 -7.34 -6.62 2.68
N ARG A 557 -6.41 -6.17 1.84
CA ARG A 557 -5.67 -4.90 2.03
C ARG A 557 -6.38 -3.70 1.39
N ALA A 558 -7.21 -3.95 0.38
CA ALA A 558 -8.07 -2.96 -0.26
C ALA A 558 -9.28 -3.66 -0.90
N ASP A 559 -10.30 -2.89 -1.24
CA ASP A 559 -11.49 -3.37 -1.95
C ASP A 559 -11.39 -3.11 -3.46
N LEU A 560 -10.58 -2.12 -3.84
CA LEU A 560 -10.37 -1.63 -5.19
C LEU A 560 -8.89 -1.25 -5.38
N CYS A 561 -8.39 -1.29 -6.61
CA CYS A 561 -7.04 -0.84 -6.94
C CYS A 561 -7.09 0.19 -8.07
N ALA A 562 -6.50 1.36 -7.83
CA ALA A 562 -6.33 2.39 -8.85
C ALA A 562 -4.89 2.38 -9.41
N LEU A 563 -4.79 2.39 -10.74
CA LEU A 563 -3.53 2.35 -11.46
C LEU A 563 -3.42 3.56 -12.40
N GLY A 564 -2.33 4.32 -12.25
CA GLY A 564 -2.02 5.46 -13.11
C GLY A 564 -1.11 5.08 -14.27
N ARG A 565 0.21 5.11 -14.04
CA ARG A 565 1.24 4.91 -15.08
C ARG A 565 1.09 3.62 -15.89
N ALA A 566 0.57 2.54 -15.31
CA ALA A 566 0.28 1.31 -16.05
C ALA A 566 -0.70 1.56 -17.21
N HIS A 567 -1.77 2.32 -16.97
CA HIS A 567 -2.73 2.70 -18.01
C HIS A 567 -2.20 3.77 -18.97
N LEU A 568 -1.21 4.58 -18.58
CA LEU A 568 -0.53 5.50 -19.52
C LEU A 568 0.34 4.72 -20.51
N TYR A 569 1.02 3.69 -20.03
CA TYR A 569 1.84 2.81 -20.85
C TYR A 569 0.99 1.91 -21.75
N ASP A 570 -0.12 1.41 -21.20
CA ASP A 570 -1.03 0.48 -21.88
C ASP A 570 -2.50 0.85 -21.59
N PRO A 571 -3.19 1.56 -22.50
CA PRO A 571 -4.59 1.91 -22.31
C PRO A 571 -5.53 0.71 -22.18
N ALA A 572 -5.16 -0.44 -22.76
CA ALA A 572 -5.93 -1.69 -22.71
C ALA A 572 -5.44 -2.66 -21.62
N TRP A 573 -4.68 -2.16 -20.64
CA TRP A 573 -4.04 -2.96 -19.60
C TRP A 573 -4.97 -3.96 -18.92
N THR A 574 -6.23 -3.59 -18.64
CA THR A 574 -7.18 -4.47 -17.96
C THR A 574 -7.63 -5.63 -18.87
N LEU A 575 -7.88 -5.36 -20.15
CA LEU A 575 -8.15 -6.40 -21.14
C LEU A 575 -6.94 -7.31 -21.37
N HIS A 576 -5.73 -6.76 -21.43
CA HIS A 576 -4.51 -7.56 -21.53
C HIS A 576 -4.29 -8.42 -20.28
N ALA A 577 -4.53 -7.88 -19.08
CA ALA A 577 -4.48 -8.63 -17.84
C ALA A 577 -5.49 -9.79 -17.82
N ALA A 578 -6.68 -9.62 -18.41
CA ALA A 578 -7.64 -10.71 -18.56
C ALA A 578 -7.11 -11.80 -19.50
N ALA A 579 -6.58 -11.41 -20.67
CA ALA A 579 -6.01 -12.35 -21.63
C ALA A 579 -4.79 -13.10 -21.08
N GLU A 580 -3.93 -12.44 -20.30
CA GLU A 580 -2.76 -13.07 -19.66
C GLU A 580 -3.11 -14.02 -18.52
N GLN A 581 -4.32 -13.91 -17.96
CA GLN A 581 -4.85 -14.79 -16.94
C GLN A 581 -5.87 -15.79 -17.48
N ASP A 582 -6.04 -15.87 -18.81
CA ASP A 582 -7.02 -16.70 -19.50
C ASP A 582 -8.48 -16.47 -19.01
N VAL A 583 -8.80 -15.23 -18.62
CA VAL A 583 -10.15 -14.83 -18.17
C VAL A 583 -10.96 -14.32 -19.35
N ALA A 584 -12.13 -14.93 -19.55
CA ALA A 584 -13.09 -14.44 -20.53
C ALA A 584 -13.76 -13.16 -20.02
N VAL A 585 -13.39 -12.02 -20.60
CA VAL A 585 -14.07 -10.73 -20.41
C VAL A 585 -14.69 -10.27 -21.72
N THR A 586 -15.68 -9.38 -21.65
CA THR A 586 -16.29 -8.81 -22.87
C THR A 586 -15.38 -7.73 -23.45
N TRP A 587 -14.81 -8.01 -24.62
CA TRP A 587 -14.07 -7.03 -25.41
C TRP A 587 -15.03 -6.22 -26.29
N PRO A 588 -14.72 -4.95 -26.62
CA PRO A 588 -15.40 -4.25 -27.70
C PRO A 588 -15.43 -5.11 -28.96
N VAL A 589 -16.58 -5.18 -29.65
CA VAL A 589 -16.76 -6.09 -30.80
C VAL A 589 -15.68 -5.88 -31.88
N GLN A 590 -15.26 -4.63 -32.06
CA GLN A 590 -14.22 -4.21 -32.98
C GLN A 590 -12.83 -4.74 -32.59
N PHE A 591 -12.58 -5.06 -31.31
CA PHE A 591 -11.30 -5.54 -30.79
C PHE A 591 -11.27 -7.05 -30.58
N GLN A 592 -12.36 -7.79 -30.83
CA GLN A 592 -12.45 -9.22 -30.54
C GLN A 592 -11.32 -10.05 -31.18
N ARG A 593 -10.85 -9.70 -32.38
CA ARG A 593 -9.72 -10.38 -33.03
C ARG A 593 -8.37 -10.19 -32.32
N GLY A 594 -8.28 -9.20 -31.42
CA GLY A 594 -7.14 -8.93 -30.55
C GLY A 594 -7.28 -9.48 -29.13
N SER A 595 -8.36 -10.23 -28.82
CA SER A 595 -8.64 -10.77 -27.47
C SER A 595 -7.65 -11.83 -26.96
N ARG A 596 -6.59 -12.11 -27.71
CA ARG A 596 -5.53 -13.04 -27.36
C ARG A 596 -4.19 -12.40 -27.67
N LYS A 597 -3.17 -12.75 -26.88
CA LYS A 597 -1.81 -12.29 -27.11
C LYS A 597 -1.37 -12.63 -28.55
N PRO A 598 -0.98 -11.64 -29.37
CA PRO A 598 -0.49 -11.91 -30.71
C PRO A 598 0.73 -12.84 -30.65
N PRO A 599 0.90 -13.75 -31.63
CA PRO A 599 2.09 -14.56 -31.71
C PRO A 599 3.31 -13.65 -31.93
N SER A 600 4.17 -13.52 -30.93
CA SER A 600 5.51 -12.95 -31.09
C SER A 600 6.45 -14.01 -31.68
N GLY A 601 7.61 -13.60 -32.21
CA GLY A 601 8.69 -14.55 -32.53
C GLY A 601 8.95 -15.45 -31.32
N ARG A 602 9.33 -16.73 -31.54
CA ARG A 602 9.53 -17.73 -30.48
C ARG A 602 10.45 -17.18 -29.39
N THR A 603 9.85 -16.68 -28.30
CA THR A 603 10.54 -16.34 -27.05
C THR A 603 10.76 -17.59 -26.21
N ASP A 604 9.94 -18.61 -26.46
CA ASP A 604 10.21 -19.96 -26.00
C ASP A 604 11.35 -20.50 -26.87
N GLY A 605 12.56 -20.52 -26.33
CA GLY A 605 13.61 -21.39 -26.83
C GLY A 605 13.08 -22.82 -27.01
N PRO A 606 13.77 -23.70 -27.76
CA PRO A 606 13.37 -25.11 -27.83
C PRO A 606 13.09 -25.61 -26.41
N ARG A 607 11.89 -26.17 -26.17
CA ARG A 607 11.55 -26.78 -24.88
C ARG A 607 12.76 -27.61 -24.45
N PRO A 608 13.26 -27.43 -23.22
CA PRO A 608 14.42 -28.20 -22.78
C PRO A 608 14.15 -29.68 -23.08
N ARG A 609 15.08 -30.34 -23.77
CA ARG A 609 14.94 -31.77 -24.15
C ARG A 609 14.84 -32.70 -22.94
N LEU A 610 15.05 -32.15 -21.74
CA LEU A 610 15.00 -32.80 -20.46
C LEU A 610 14.07 -31.96 -19.57
N ASP A 611 12.93 -32.51 -19.21
CA ASP A 611 12.18 -32.01 -18.07
C ASP A 611 12.93 -32.43 -16.80
N LEU A 612 13.22 -31.48 -15.91
CA LEU A 612 13.76 -31.77 -14.56
C LEU A 612 12.79 -32.63 -13.73
N ILE A 613 11.55 -32.78 -14.20
CA ILE A 613 10.48 -33.52 -13.56
C ILE A 613 9.97 -34.53 -14.58
N ARG A 614 10.23 -35.82 -14.35
CA ARG A 614 9.62 -36.90 -15.14
C ARG A 614 8.10 -36.81 -14.98
N GLU A 615 7.35 -36.87 -16.08
CA GLU A 615 5.92 -37.12 -16.05
C GLU A 615 5.67 -38.48 -15.36
N GLY A 616 5.19 -38.38 -14.14
CA GLY A 616 4.90 -39.43 -13.18
C GLY A 616 4.38 -38.71 -11.96
N ALA A 617 3.33 -39.25 -11.32
CA ALA A 617 2.56 -38.61 -10.26
C ALA A 617 3.42 -37.63 -9.46
N ARG A 618 3.05 -36.33 -9.44
CA ARG A 618 3.61 -35.37 -8.49
C ARG A 618 3.60 -36.09 -7.15
N GLU A 619 4.75 -36.58 -6.68
CA GLU A 619 4.85 -37.02 -5.32
C GLU A 619 4.52 -35.76 -4.54
N ARG A 620 3.31 -35.70 -3.97
CA ARG A 620 2.95 -34.65 -3.01
C ARG A 620 4.16 -34.55 -2.11
N HIS A 621 4.79 -33.37 -2.05
CA HIS A 621 5.97 -33.15 -1.21
C HIS A 621 5.69 -33.83 0.12
N ARG A 622 6.36 -34.95 0.39
CA ARG A 622 6.06 -35.74 1.57
C ARG A 622 6.37 -34.83 2.74
N ARG A 623 5.33 -34.41 3.47
CA ARG A 623 5.49 -33.59 4.66
C ARG A 623 6.41 -34.37 5.58
N TRP A 624 7.56 -33.79 5.90
CA TRP A 624 8.45 -34.36 6.90
C TRP A 624 7.67 -34.54 8.19
N ARG A 625 7.74 -35.74 8.77
CA ARG A 625 7.06 -36.07 10.03
C ARG A 625 8.13 -36.36 11.08
N PRO A 626 8.08 -35.70 12.25
CA PRO A 626 8.93 -36.06 13.37
C PRO A 626 8.84 -37.55 13.67
N GLY A 627 9.97 -38.24 13.81
CA GLY A 627 10.03 -39.67 14.15
C GLY A 627 9.72 -40.66 13.01
N ALA A 628 9.38 -40.21 11.80
CA ALA A 628 9.30 -41.09 10.64
C ALA A 628 10.72 -41.44 10.18
N THR A 629 11.17 -42.68 10.41
CA THR A 629 12.39 -43.21 9.77
C THR A 629 12.20 -43.14 8.26
N THR A 630 13.11 -42.42 7.59
CA THR A 630 13.18 -42.26 6.13
C THR A 630 13.17 -43.58 5.37
#